data_AF-A0A6B3H5Q8-F1
#
_entry.id   AF-A0A6B3H5Q8-F1
#
_cell.length_a   1.000
_cell.length_b   1.000
_cell.length_c   1.000
_cell.angle_alpha   90.00
_cell.angle_beta   90.00
_cell.angle_gamma   90.00
#
_symmetry.space_group_name_H-M   'P 1'
#
loop_
_entity.id
_entity.type
_entity.pdbx_description
1 polymer ?
#
loop_
_entity_poly.entity_id
_entity_poly.type
_entity_poly.pdbx_seq_one_letter_code
_entity_poly.pdbx_strand_id
1 'polypeptide(L)' 'PAGPFDRARPALLAAGHPRPRPERNRLTHPAGDRQLRLGRDGLWYGYVSDPGRDDWWPTGCPGVDPVAVFAALPGGGA' A
#
# COMPACT_ATOMS: atom_id res chain seq x y z
N PRO A 1 -22.19 -1.83 3.67
CA PRO A 1 -21.16 -1.73 2.61
C PRO A 1 -19.75 -1.94 3.19
N ALA A 2 -18.87 -2.60 2.44
CA ALA A 2 -17.47 -2.82 2.83
C ALA A 2 -16.67 -1.51 2.84
N GLY A 3 -15.78 -1.33 3.81
CA GLY A 3 -15.02 -0.08 3.98
C GLY A 3 -13.97 0.15 2.89
N PRO A 4 -13.35 1.34 2.80
CA PRO A 4 -12.26 1.61 1.85
C PRO A 4 -11.12 0.58 1.94
N PHE A 5 -10.79 0.13 3.16
CA PHE A 5 -9.77 -0.89 3.40
C PHE A 5 -10.12 -2.24 2.74
N ASP A 6 -11.36 -2.71 2.92
CA ASP A 6 -11.83 -3.99 2.37
C ASP A 6 -11.88 -3.98 0.85
N ARG A 7 -12.14 -2.82 0.23
CA ARG A 7 -12.16 -2.64 -1.23
C ARG A 7 -10.77 -2.57 -1.86
N ALA A 8 -9.75 -2.11 -1.11
CA ALA A 8 -8.40 -1.93 -1.65
C ALA A 8 -7.71 -3.25 -2.00
N ARG A 9 -7.88 -4.30 -1.19
CA ARG A 9 -7.27 -5.61 -1.42
C ARG A 9 -7.65 -6.25 -2.76
N PRO A 10 -8.95 -6.42 -3.09
CA PRO A 10 -9.34 -6.96 -4.40
C PRO A 10 -8.95 -6.02 -5.55
N ALA A 11 -8.93 -4.70 -5.34
CA ALA A 11 -8.49 -3.75 -6.36
C ALA A 11 -7.01 -3.93 -6.72
N LEU A 12 -6.13 -4.07 -5.73
CA LEU A 12 -4.70 -4.32 -5.95
C LEU A 12 -4.44 -5.64 -6.68
N LEU A 13 -5.20 -6.69 -6.32
CA LEU A 13 -5.13 -7.99 -7.01
C LEU A 13 -5.58 -7.89 -8.47
N ALA A 14 -6.70 -7.19 -8.73
CA ALA A 14 -7.22 -6.99 -10.08
C ALA A 14 -6.25 -6.16 -10.95
N ALA A 15 -5.48 -5.27 -10.34
CA ALA A 15 -4.43 -4.49 -11.00
C ALA A 15 -3.12 -5.29 -11.24
N GLY A 16 -3.07 -6.57 -10.85
CA GLY A 16 -1.93 -7.45 -11.08
C GLY A 16 -0.83 -7.37 -10.00
N HIS A 17 -1.06 -6.66 -8.89
CA HIS A 17 -0.12 -6.66 -7.78
C HIS A 17 -0.18 -7.97 -6.99
N PRO A 18 0.94 -8.40 -6.39
CA PRO A 18 0.95 -9.52 -5.46
C PRO A 18 0.00 -9.28 -4.28
N ARG A 19 -0.58 -10.36 -3.73
CA ARG A 19 -1.52 -10.29 -2.60
C ARG A 19 -0.86 -9.60 -1.40
N PRO A 20 -1.28 -8.38 -1.02
CA PRO A 20 -0.69 -7.70 0.13
C PRO A 20 -1.11 -8.38 1.43
N ARG A 21 -0.24 -8.30 2.44
CA ARG A 21 -0.52 -8.74 3.81
C ARG A 21 -1.29 -7.64 4.54
N PRO A 22 -2.55 -7.86 4.96
CA PRO A 22 -3.31 -6.87 5.69
C PRO A 22 -2.98 -6.91 7.18
N GLU A 23 -2.82 -5.74 7.79
CA GLU A 23 -2.64 -5.60 9.22
C GLU A 23 -3.21 -4.26 9.70
N ARG A 24 -4.29 -4.29 10.50
CA ARG A 24 -5.02 -3.08 10.92
C ARG A 24 -5.40 -2.20 9.72
N ASN A 25 -4.81 -1.02 9.60
CA ASN A 25 -5.01 -0.07 8.50
C ASN A 25 -3.90 -0.15 7.45
N ARG A 26 -3.07 -1.20 7.46
CA ARG A 26 -1.92 -1.36 6.56
C ARG A 26 -2.13 -2.47 5.54
N LEU A 27 -1.62 -2.25 4.33
CA LEU A 27 -1.47 -3.26 3.29
C LEU A 27 0.00 -3.32 2.87
N THR A 28 0.71 -4.36 3.28
CA THR A 28 2.16 -4.51 3.03
C THR A 28 2.41 -5.39 1.83
N HIS A 29 3.26 -4.95 0.91
CA HIS A 29 3.72 -5.74 -0.23
C HIS A 29 4.46 -7.00 0.26
N PRO A 30 4.33 -8.16 -0.40
CA PRO A 30 4.99 -9.38 0.04
C PRO A 30 6.52 -9.32 0.12
N ALA A 31 7.17 -8.46 -0.68
CA ALA A 31 8.62 -8.26 -0.61
C ALA A 31 9.07 -7.39 0.59
N GLY A 32 8.14 -6.78 1.32
CA GLY A 32 8.45 -5.97 2.50
C GLY A 32 9.05 -4.59 2.22
N ASP A 33 9.07 -4.17 0.95
CA ASP A 33 9.66 -2.91 0.46
C ASP A 33 8.64 -1.76 0.36
N ARG A 34 7.35 -2.08 0.26
CA ARG A 34 6.26 -1.11 0.02
C ARG A 34 5.04 -1.39 0.89
N GLN A 35 4.36 -0.34 1.31
CA GLN A 35 3.17 -0.43 2.17
C GLN A 35 2.21 0.72 1.90
N LEU A 36 0.90 0.44 1.94
CA LEU A 36 -0.14 1.46 2.05
C LEU A 36 -0.65 1.54 3.48
N ARG A 37 -0.98 2.74 3.95
CA ARG A 37 -1.71 2.97 5.20
C ARG A 37 -2.96 3.79 4.94
N LEU A 38 -4.11 3.31 5.39
CA LEU A 38 -5.37 4.06 5.33
C LEU A 38 -5.42 5.05 6.50
N GLY A 39 -5.52 6.33 6.17
CA GLY A 39 -5.73 7.42 7.12
C GLY A 39 -7.19 7.53 7.56
N ARG A 40 -7.42 8.29 8.64
CA ARG A 40 -8.78 8.59 9.14
C ARG A 40 -9.56 9.52 8.21
N ASP A 41 -8.85 10.26 7.37
CA ASP A 41 -9.34 11.12 6.29
C ASP A 41 -9.82 10.32 5.06
N GLY A 42 -9.63 9.00 5.05
CA GLY A 42 -9.98 8.15 3.91
C GLY A 42 -8.95 8.15 2.77
N LEU A 43 -7.80 8.81 2.98
CA LEU A 43 -6.69 8.78 2.02
C LEU A 43 -5.76 7.60 2.30
N TRP A 44 -5.19 7.07 1.23
CA TRP A 44 -4.10 6.11 1.26
C TRP A 44 -2.77 6.83 1.21
N TYR A 45 -1.92 6.49 2.18
CA TYR A 45 -0.56 7.01 2.30
C TYR A 45 0.42 5.91 1.90
N GLY A 46 1.32 6.24 0.99
CA GLY A 46 2.37 5.35 0.54
C GLY A 46 3.58 5.39 1.46
N TYR A 47 4.17 4.23 1.72
CA TYR A 47 5.39 4.07 2.49
C TYR A 47 6.33 3.09 1.79
N VAL A 48 7.62 3.36 1.91
CA VAL A 48 8.68 2.46 1.47
C VAL A 48 9.58 2.10 2.64
N SER A 49 10.19 0.92 2.54
CA SER A 49 11.20 0.40 3.45
C SER A 49 12.33 -0.20 2.62
N ASP A 50 13.52 -0.24 3.19
CA ASP A 50 14.57 -1.11 2.67
C ASP A 50 14.13 -2.58 2.83
N PRO A 51 14.40 -3.47 1.85
CA PRO A 51 14.03 -4.87 1.95
C PRO A 51 14.55 -5.53 3.23
N GLY A 52 13.63 -6.11 4.03
CA GLY A 52 13.96 -6.76 5.29
C GLY A 52 14.16 -5.81 6.48
N ARG A 53 13.86 -4.52 6.33
CA ARG A 53 13.81 -3.54 7.42
C ARG A 53 12.38 -3.23 7.83
N ASP A 54 12.22 -2.85 9.10
CA ASP A 54 10.96 -2.38 9.67
C ASP A 54 10.86 -0.84 9.71
N ASP A 55 11.85 -0.15 9.14
CA ASP A 55 11.87 1.32 9.03
C ASP A 55 11.07 1.76 7.80
N TRP A 56 10.00 2.53 8.02
CA TRP A 56 9.08 2.96 6.97
C TRP A 56 9.09 4.48 6.81
N TRP A 57 9.38 4.95 5.61
CA TRP A 57 9.33 6.38 5.27
C TRP A 57 8.10 6.69 4.42
N PRO A 58 7.36 7.78 4.71
CA PRO A 58 6.28 8.22 3.84
C PRO A 58 6.86 8.61 2.47
N THR A 59 6.22 8.18 1.39
CA THR A 59 6.72 8.39 0.02
C THR A 59 5.56 8.49 -0.95
N GLY A 60 5.71 9.36 -1.95
CA GLY A 60 4.67 9.64 -2.93
C GLY A 60 3.57 10.56 -2.41
N CYS A 61 2.55 10.76 -3.24
CA CYS A 61 1.41 11.61 -2.92
C CYS A 61 0.24 10.76 -2.35
N PRO A 62 -0.37 11.14 -1.22
CA PRO A 62 -1.57 10.48 -0.72
C PRO A 62 -2.75 10.61 -1.69
N GLY A 63 -3.63 9.60 -1.72
CA GLY A 63 -4.76 9.59 -2.66
C GLY A 63 -5.89 8.66 -2.25
N VAL A 64 -7.07 8.86 -2.84
CA VAL A 64 -8.26 8.02 -2.58
C VAL A 64 -8.17 6.65 -3.26
N ASP A 65 -7.43 6.56 -4.36
CA ASP A 65 -7.23 5.30 -5.09
C ASP A 65 -5.97 4.59 -4.58
N PRO A 66 -6.13 3.45 -3.87
CA PRO A 66 -4.99 2.70 -3.36
C PRO A 66 -4.10 2.15 -4.48
N VAL A 67 -4.65 1.82 -5.66
CA VAL A 67 -3.87 1.27 -6.77
C VAL A 67 -2.95 2.34 -7.35
N ALA A 68 -3.49 3.54 -7.58
CA ALA A 68 -2.70 4.68 -8.06
C ALA A 68 -1.58 5.06 -7.08
N VAL A 69 -1.88 5.14 -5.78
CA VAL A 69 -0.86 5.44 -4.75
C VAL A 69 0.22 4.36 -4.71
N PHE A 70 -0.18 3.08 -4.77
CA PHE A 70 0.77 1.97 -4.70
C PHE A 70 1.65 1.84 -5.93
N ALA A 71 1.09 2.06 -7.13
CA ALA A 71 1.82 2.02 -8.39
C ALA A 71 2.84 3.17 -8.52
N ALA A 72 2.59 4.30 -7.84
CA ALA A 72 3.51 5.44 -7.82
C ALA A 72 4.68 5.28 -6.83
N LEU A 73 4.65 4.26 -5.96
CA LEU A 73 5.76 3.99 -5.05
C LEU A 73 6.95 3.39 -5.80
N PRO A 74 8.19 3.81 -5.48
CA PRO A 74 9.36 3.15 -6.03
C PRO A 74 9.37 1.69 -5.56
N GLY A 75 9.45 0.77 -6.51
CA GLY A 75 9.62 -0.66 -6.22
C GLY A 75 11.06 -0.96 -5.87
N GLY A 76 11.29 -1.79 -4.85
CA GLY A 76 12.57 -2.43 -4.65
C GLY A 76 12.77 -3.50 -5.73
N GLY A 77 13.28 -3.09 -6.89
CA GLY A 77 13.55 -3.99 -8.02
C GLY A 77 14.08 -3.24 -9.23
N ALA A 78 15.40 -3.06 -9.28
CA ALA A 78 16.16 -3.24 -10.50
C ALA A 78 16.51 -4.74 -10.63
#